data_AF-A0A654B3I0-F1
#
_entry.id   AF-A0A654B3I0-F1
#
_cell.length_a   1.000
_cell.length_b   1.000
_cell.length_c   1.000
_cell.angle_alpha   90.00
_cell.angle_beta   90.00
_cell.angle_gamma   90.00
#
_symmetry.space_group_name_H-M   'P 1'
#
loop_
_entity.id
_entity.type
_entity.pdbx_description
1 polymer ?
#
loop_
_entity_poly.entity_id
_entity_poly.type
_entity_poly.pdbx_seq_one_letter_code
_entity_poly.pdbx_strand_id
1 'polypeptide(L)'
;MNSIPKIILSISLLALSAVSYGQQVISEQERQDVSRILNTLAADDMRGRSALTKDIEPAADFIAAEMKRIGLSPYAEQNYRQTFQLDKISPVSKSATINKQLIPADHVISLGNHVDLQWDNRSSLTIVEIKSGDDFAKVFREHSLAKENTLVLVDPSFESYFVRFGQMLNSPKFIEDPSKQKPSIVYLLTAEKPQTFQIHIERKLQNFPLFNVAGIIPGKSKPNEYVIFSGHYDHIGILKAVGQDSIANGADDDASGVTAMLTLADY
;
A
#
# COMPACT_ATOMS: atom_id res chain seq x y z
N MET A 1 -0.29 55.81 43.47
CA MET A 1 0.24 54.65 42.74
C MET A 1 1.33 54.02 43.60
N ASN A 2 0.99 53.01 44.39
CA ASN A 2 1.93 52.39 45.33
C ASN A 2 2.80 51.38 44.57
N SER A 3 4.09 51.69 44.44
CA SER A 3 5.09 50.81 43.87
C SER A 3 5.24 49.56 44.73
N ILE A 4 4.93 48.39 44.18
CA ILE A 4 5.20 47.10 44.80
C ILE A 4 6.71 47.02 45.09
N PRO A 5 7.14 46.72 46.33
CA PRO A 5 8.55 46.69 46.67
C PRO A 5 9.25 45.58 45.88
N LYS A 6 10.35 45.94 45.19
CA LYS A 6 11.12 45.06 44.29
C LYS A 6 11.51 43.70 44.91
N ILE A 7 11.60 43.64 46.24
CA ILE A 7 11.90 42.44 47.03
C ILE A 7 10.80 41.37 46.91
N ILE A 8 9.52 41.77 46.85
CA ILE A 8 8.41 40.82 46.70
C ILE A 8 8.42 40.18 45.30
N LEU A 9 8.81 40.94 44.27
CA LEU A 9 8.95 40.44 42.90
C LEU A 9 10.14 39.49 42.73
N SER A 10 11.22 39.69 43.50
CA SER A 10 12.38 38.79 43.49
C SER A 10 12.08 37.46 44.20
N ILE A 11 11.33 37.49 45.31
CA ILE A 11 10.95 36.27 46.05
C ILE A 11 9.93 35.44 45.25
N SER A 12 9.01 36.08 44.52
CA SER A 12 8.06 35.37 43.66
C SER A 12 8.72 34.73 42.44
N LEU A 13 9.76 35.35 41.86
CA LEU A 13 10.54 34.72 40.77
C LEU A 13 11.37 33.52 41.25
N LEU A 14 11.96 33.58 42.45
CA LEU A 14 12.68 32.44 43.04
C LEU A 14 11.73 31.28 43.38
N ALA A 15 10.54 31.58 43.90
CA ALA A 15 9.51 30.56 44.15
C ALA A 15 8.99 29.90 42.87
N LEU A 16 8.93 30.63 41.73
CA LEU A 16 8.53 30.08 40.44
C LEU A 16 9.56 29.10 39.87
N SER A 17 10.86 29.32 40.13
CA SER A 17 11.92 28.41 39.66
C SER A 17 11.93 27.05 40.38
N ALA A 18 11.40 26.99 41.60
CA ALA A 18 11.28 25.76 42.40
C ALA A 18 10.11 24.85 41.94
N VAL A 19 9.24 25.34 41.05
CA VAL A 19 8.17 24.56 40.41
C VAL A 19 8.57 24.24 38.96
N SER A 20 9.85 24.00 38.72
CA SER A 20 10.28 23.30 37.53
C SER A 20 9.99 21.82 37.76
N TYR A 21 8.78 21.36 37.45
CA TYR A 21 8.54 19.93 37.28
C TYR A 21 9.40 19.50 36.09
N GLY A 22 10.60 19.02 36.39
CA GLY A 22 11.39 18.25 35.43
C GLY A 22 10.50 17.13 34.89
N GLN A 23 10.58 16.90 33.59
CA GLN A 23 9.83 15.85 32.90
C GLN A 23 9.82 14.58 33.76
N GLN A 24 8.63 14.10 34.11
CA GLN A 24 8.48 12.93 34.97
C GLN A 24 9.22 11.78 34.30
N VAL A 25 10.26 11.27 34.97
CA VAL A 25 11.05 10.15 34.46
C VAL A 25 10.10 8.97 34.35
N ILE A 26 9.97 8.39 33.14
CA ILE A 26 9.22 7.15 32.91
C ILE A 26 9.59 6.15 34.01
N SER A 27 8.56 5.61 34.65
CA SER A 27 8.68 4.62 35.73
C SER A 27 9.45 3.40 35.25
N GLU A 28 10.04 2.68 36.19
CA GLU A 28 10.75 1.43 35.87
C GLU A 28 9.82 0.41 35.18
N GLN A 29 8.54 0.38 35.57
CA GLN A 29 7.54 -0.46 34.92
C GLN A 29 7.31 -0.04 33.47
N GLU A 30 7.12 1.25 33.19
CA GLU A 30 6.95 1.74 31.81
C GLU A 30 8.18 1.43 30.93
N ARG A 31 9.39 1.55 31.48
CA ARG A 31 10.62 1.15 30.77
C ARG A 31 10.64 -0.33 30.42
N GLN A 32 10.21 -1.17 31.36
CA GLN A 32 10.14 -2.62 31.17
C GLN A 32 9.09 -2.98 30.13
N ASP A 33 7.92 -2.34 30.14
CA ASP A 33 6.87 -2.56 29.15
C ASP A 33 7.28 -2.09 27.76
N VAL A 34 7.87 -0.90 27.63
CA VAL A 34 8.44 -0.41 26.36
C VAL A 34 9.48 -1.41 25.82
N SER A 35 10.42 -1.83 26.67
CA SER A 35 11.45 -2.80 26.28
C SER A 35 10.84 -4.15 25.86
N ARG A 36 9.85 -4.65 26.59
CA ARG A 36 9.17 -5.93 26.29
C ARG A 36 8.45 -5.87 24.95
N ILE A 37 7.65 -4.84 24.71
CA ILE A 37 6.88 -4.69 23.46
C ILE A 37 7.82 -4.53 22.27
N LEU A 38 8.80 -3.63 22.36
CA LEU A 38 9.78 -3.38 21.29
C LEU A 38 10.56 -4.65 20.94
N ASN A 39 11.13 -5.32 21.94
CA ASN A 39 11.92 -6.53 21.72
C ASN A 39 11.07 -7.70 21.20
N THR A 40 9.81 -7.80 21.62
CA THR A 40 8.91 -8.85 21.12
C THR A 40 8.58 -8.62 19.65
N LEU A 41 8.18 -7.40 19.30
CA LEU A 41 7.87 -7.06 17.91
C LEU A 41 9.11 -7.23 17.02
N ALA A 42 10.28 -6.80 17.48
CA ALA A 42 11.55 -6.91 16.75
C ALA A 42 12.25 -8.27 16.87
N ALA A 43 11.63 -9.29 17.47
CA ALA A 43 12.26 -10.60 17.62
C ALA A 43 12.38 -11.34 16.28
N ASP A 44 13.38 -12.21 16.15
CA ASP A 44 13.56 -13.08 14.98
C ASP A 44 12.34 -13.98 14.73
N ASP A 45 11.64 -14.37 15.80
CA ASP A 45 10.39 -15.14 15.74
C ASP A 45 9.26 -14.39 15.03
N MET A 46 9.32 -13.06 14.96
CA MET A 46 8.39 -12.23 14.18
C MET A 46 8.77 -12.14 12.70
N ARG A 47 9.92 -12.72 12.32
CA ARG A 47 10.35 -12.93 10.93
C ARG A 47 10.29 -11.68 10.05
N GLY A 48 10.50 -10.52 10.67
CA GLY A 48 10.45 -9.21 10.01
C GLY A 48 9.08 -8.75 9.51
N ARG A 49 7.99 -9.44 9.89
CA ARG A 49 6.61 -8.96 9.75
C ARG A 49 6.25 -8.51 8.32
N SER A 50 6.63 -9.26 7.29
CA SER A 50 6.31 -8.87 5.91
C SER A 50 4.80 -8.84 5.69
N ALA A 51 4.29 -7.69 5.27
CA ALA A 51 2.94 -7.58 4.72
C ALA A 51 2.74 -8.58 3.56
N LEU A 52 1.49 -8.95 3.30
CA LEU A 52 1.09 -9.90 2.24
C LEU A 52 1.59 -11.34 2.42
N THR A 53 2.15 -11.66 3.59
CA THR A 53 2.58 -13.01 3.97
C THR A 53 1.96 -13.40 5.31
N LYS A 54 2.12 -14.67 5.70
CA LYS A 54 1.68 -15.12 7.04
C LYS A 54 2.56 -14.58 8.18
N ASP A 55 3.75 -14.05 7.86
CA ASP A 55 4.68 -13.53 8.87
C ASP A 55 4.14 -12.25 9.54
N ILE A 56 3.07 -11.64 9.01
CA ILE A 56 2.38 -10.49 9.62
C ILE A 56 1.45 -10.88 10.79
N GLU A 57 0.95 -12.13 10.80
CA GLU A 57 -0.08 -12.59 11.74
C GLU A 57 0.39 -12.55 13.22
N PRO A 58 1.59 -13.04 13.57
CA PRO A 58 2.04 -13.06 14.97
C PRO A 58 2.14 -11.66 15.59
N ALA A 59 2.58 -10.67 14.80
CA ALA A 59 2.66 -9.29 15.25
C ALA A 59 1.27 -8.70 15.52
N ALA A 60 0.30 -8.97 14.64
CA ALA A 60 -1.07 -8.52 14.84
C ALA A 60 -1.72 -9.15 16.08
N ASP A 61 -1.49 -10.44 16.31
CA ASP A 61 -2.00 -11.14 17.49
C ASP A 61 -1.39 -10.59 18.78
N PHE A 62 -0.09 -10.31 18.77
CA PHE A 62 0.59 -9.68 19.89
C PHE A 62 0.04 -8.28 20.18
N ILE A 63 -0.13 -7.43 19.16
CA ILE A 63 -0.67 -6.07 19.32
C ILE A 63 -2.12 -6.13 19.83
N ALA A 64 -2.95 -7.02 19.30
CA ALA A 64 -4.32 -7.21 19.76
C ALA A 64 -4.37 -7.65 21.24
N ALA A 65 -3.44 -8.52 21.65
CA ALA A 65 -3.31 -8.94 23.03
C ALA A 65 -2.89 -7.77 23.95
N GLU A 66 -1.95 -6.92 23.52
CA GLU A 66 -1.57 -5.71 24.27
C GLU A 66 -2.74 -4.72 24.37
N MET A 67 -3.45 -4.44 23.28
CA MET A 67 -4.65 -3.58 23.30
C MET A 67 -5.70 -4.10 24.28
N LYS A 68 -5.90 -5.42 24.34
CA LYS A 68 -6.80 -6.05 25.31
C LYS A 68 -6.26 -5.94 26.74
N ARG A 69 -4.97 -6.14 26.95
CA ARG A 69 -4.31 -6.05 28.26
C ARG A 69 -4.49 -4.67 28.89
N ILE A 70 -4.33 -3.62 28.10
CA ILE A 70 -4.47 -2.22 28.55
C ILE A 70 -5.93 -1.75 28.61
N GLY A 71 -6.90 -2.61 28.24
CA GLY A 71 -8.32 -2.34 28.41
C GLY A 71 -8.98 -1.54 27.29
N LEU A 72 -8.38 -1.46 26.09
CA LEU A 72 -9.07 -0.89 24.93
C LEU A 72 -10.31 -1.72 24.56
N SER A 73 -11.27 -1.09 23.91
CA SER A 73 -12.36 -1.81 23.24
C SER A 73 -11.97 -2.12 21.80
N PRO A 74 -12.35 -3.27 21.23
CA PRO A 74 -12.15 -3.53 19.81
C PRO A 74 -12.91 -2.52 18.94
N TYR A 75 -12.27 -1.97 17.90
CA TYR A 75 -12.92 -0.98 17.03
C TYR A 75 -13.84 -1.60 15.96
N ALA A 76 -13.38 -2.67 15.30
CA ALA A 76 -14.08 -3.28 14.16
C ALA A 76 -14.57 -4.70 14.46
N GLU A 77 -13.66 -5.62 14.74
CA GLU A 77 -13.98 -7.02 15.07
C GLU A 77 -13.57 -7.36 16.51
N GLN A 78 -14.20 -8.37 17.11
CA GLN A 78 -13.99 -8.74 18.52
C GLN A 78 -12.54 -9.13 18.86
N ASN A 79 -11.75 -9.52 17.86
CA ASN A 79 -10.33 -9.85 17.98
C ASN A 79 -9.41 -8.64 17.73
N TYR A 80 -9.93 -7.41 17.75
CA TYR A 80 -9.24 -6.16 17.39
C TYR A 80 -8.82 -6.05 15.93
N ARG A 81 -9.09 -7.05 15.09
CA ARG A 81 -8.77 -6.96 13.67
C ARG A 81 -9.81 -6.10 12.95
N GLN A 82 -9.37 -5.48 11.87
CA GLN A 82 -10.22 -4.89 10.85
C GLN A 82 -9.81 -5.53 9.53
N THR A 83 -10.50 -6.59 9.15
CA THR A 83 -10.17 -7.40 7.97
C THR A 83 -10.55 -6.68 6.69
N PHE A 84 -9.67 -6.72 5.71
CA PHE A 84 -9.90 -6.23 4.36
C PHE A 84 -9.22 -7.13 3.34
N GLN A 85 -9.54 -6.91 2.07
CA GLN A 85 -9.06 -7.73 0.96
C GLN A 85 -8.27 -6.84 0.00
N LEU A 86 -7.05 -7.25 -0.35
CA LEU A 86 -6.32 -6.68 -1.48
C LEU A 86 -6.22 -7.72 -2.58
N ASP A 87 -6.45 -7.27 -3.81
CA ASP A 87 -6.36 -8.13 -4.97
C ASP A 87 -5.24 -7.67 -5.89
N LYS A 88 -4.37 -8.60 -6.27
CA LYS A 88 -3.25 -8.34 -7.16
C LYS A 88 -3.50 -9.01 -8.50
N ILE A 89 -3.45 -8.24 -9.57
CA ILE A 89 -3.48 -8.75 -10.93
C ILE A 89 -2.07 -8.74 -11.50
N SER A 90 -1.61 -9.88 -12.01
CA SER A 90 -0.26 -10.07 -12.56
C SER A 90 -0.34 -10.52 -14.02
N PRO A 91 0.46 -9.97 -14.95
CA PRO A 91 0.54 -10.47 -16.32
C PRO A 91 0.98 -11.95 -16.34
N VAL A 92 0.36 -12.77 -17.19
CA VAL A 92 0.75 -14.18 -17.43
C VAL A 92 1.24 -14.35 -18.86
N SER A 93 0.38 -14.04 -19.83
CA SER A 93 0.69 -14.17 -21.24
C SER A 93 -0.03 -13.09 -22.05
N LYS A 94 0.53 -12.78 -23.23
CA LYS A 94 -0.08 -11.89 -24.21
C LYS A 94 0.25 -12.41 -25.60
N SER A 95 -0.78 -12.58 -26.42
CA SER A 95 -0.65 -12.95 -27.81
C SER A 95 -1.60 -12.10 -28.66
N ALA A 96 -1.13 -11.71 -29.83
CA ALA A 96 -1.96 -11.01 -30.80
C ALA A 96 -1.55 -11.44 -32.20
N THR A 97 -2.53 -11.56 -33.08
CA THR A 97 -2.32 -11.74 -34.51
C THR A 97 -3.11 -10.67 -35.26
N ILE A 98 -2.52 -10.15 -36.33
CA ILE A 98 -3.18 -9.30 -37.31
C ILE A 98 -3.00 -9.97 -38.67
N ASN A 99 -4.07 -10.12 -39.43
CA ASN A 99 -4.05 -10.76 -40.75
C ASN A 99 -3.36 -12.14 -40.75
N LYS A 100 -3.50 -12.88 -39.64
CA LYS A 100 -2.85 -14.17 -39.32
C LYS A 100 -1.34 -14.12 -39.07
N GLN A 101 -0.73 -12.94 -39.09
CA GLN A 101 0.65 -12.74 -38.69
C GLN A 101 0.73 -12.47 -37.18
N LEU A 102 1.69 -13.11 -36.52
CA LEU A 102 1.93 -12.93 -35.10
C LEU A 102 2.56 -11.55 -34.83
N ILE A 103 1.99 -10.83 -33.86
CA ILE A 103 2.59 -9.62 -33.30
C ILE A 103 3.52 -10.04 -32.16
N PRO A 104 4.78 -9.58 -32.12
CA PRO A 104 5.69 -9.83 -31.01
C PRO A 104 5.08 -9.43 -29.66
N ALA A 105 5.36 -10.19 -28.60
CA ALA A 105 4.73 -9.95 -27.30
C ALA A 105 5.06 -8.55 -26.74
N ASP A 106 6.30 -8.08 -26.89
CA ASP A 106 6.74 -6.72 -26.54
C ASP A 106 6.09 -5.61 -27.39
N HIS A 107 5.47 -5.97 -28.52
CA HIS A 107 4.66 -5.10 -29.37
C HIS A 107 3.16 -5.10 -29.00
N VAL A 108 2.83 -5.67 -27.82
CA VAL A 108 1.49 -5.65 -27.23
C VAL A 108 1.53 -5.02 -25.84
N ILE A 109 0.71 -3.99 -25.62
CA ILE A 109 0.43 -3.42 -24.30
C ILE A 109 -1.06 -3.61 -24.02
N SER A 110 -1.41 -4.07 -22.81
CA SER A 110 -2.81 -4.22 -22.42
C SER A 110 -3.07 -3.60 -21.07
N LEU A 111 -3.98 -2.63 -21.06
CA LEU A 111 -4.54 -1.98 -19.88
C LEU A 111 -5.94 -2.55 -19.59
N GLY A 112 -6.31 -2.60 -18.32
CA GLY A 112 -7.56 -3.19 -17.84
C GLY A 112 -7.31 -4.27 -16.79
N ASN A 113 -8.40 -4.85 -16.28
CA ASN A 113 -8.37 -5.84 -15.20
C ASN A 113 -9.02 -7.18 -15.58
N HIS A 114 -9.31 -7.41 -16.86
CA HIS A 114 -9.78 -8.71 -17.32
C HIS A 114 -8.69 -9.78 -17.15
N VAL A 115 -9.03 -10.84 -16.40
CA VAL A 115 -8.15 -11.99 -16.12
C VAL A 115 -7.90 -12.79 -17.39
N ASP A 116 -8.94 -12.97 -18.20
CA ASP A 116 -8.87 -13.59 -19.52
C ASP A 116 -9.58 -12.66 -20.52
N LEU A 117 -8.81 -12.00 -21.38
CA LEU A 117 -9.31 -11.12 -22.43
C LEU A 117 -9.13 -11.79 -23.78
N GLN A 118 -10.23 -12.10 -24.46
CA GLN A 118 -10.22 -12.65 -25.80
C GLN A 118 -10.98 -11.72 -26.73
N TRP A 119 -10.27 -11.15 -27.71
CA TRP A 119 -10.87 -10.31 -28.75
C TRP A 119 -10.60 -10.87 -30.14
N ASP A 120 -11.59 -10.73 -30.99
CA ASP A 120 -11.53 -11.08 -32.41
C ASP A 120 -12.38 -10.09 -33.23
N ASN A 121 -12.48 -10.33 -34.54
CA ASN A 121 -13.28 -9.52 -35.47
C ASN A 121 -14.77 -9.37 -35.12
N ARG A 122 -15.32 -10.19 -34.23
CA ARG A 122 -16.73 -10.13 -33.80
C ARG A 122 -16.90 -9.31 -32.52
N SER A 123 -15.79 -8.94 -31.88
CA SER A 123 -15.79 -8.16 -30.66
C SER A 123 -16.21 -6.71 -30.94
N SER A 124 -17.07 -6.16 -30.08
CA SER A 124 -17.49 -4.76 -30.16
C SER A 124 -16.41 -3.85 -29.56
N LEU A 125 -15.57 -3.28 -30.41
CA LEU A 125 -14.41 -2.47 -30.01
C LEU A 125 -14.42 -1.11 -30.73
N THR A 126 -13.94 -0.08 -30.02
CA THR A 126 -13.52 1.17 -30.64
C THR A 126 -12.09 1.00 -31.16
N ILE A 127 -11.86 1.24 -32.44
CA ILE A 127 -10.53 1.13 -33.07
C ILE A 127 -10.01 2.54 -33.35
N VAL A 128 -8.84 2.86 -32.80
CA VAL A 128 -8.17 4.16 -32.97
C VAL A 128 -6.71 3.94 -33.38
N GLU A 129 -6.07 4.98 -33.90
CA GLU A 129 -4.69 4.93 -34.40
C GLU A 129 -3.84 6.02 -33.71
N ILE A 130 -2.60 5.68 -33.36
CA ILE A 130 -1.52 6.64 -33.08
C ILE A 130 -0.60 6.64 -34.29
N LYS A 131 -0.58 7.75 -35.02
CA LYS A 131 0.07 7.87 -36.33
C LYS A 131 1.47 8.47 -36.19
N SER A 132 2.34 8.15 -37.14
CA SER A 132 3.65 8.80 -37.24
C SER A 132 3.51 10.33 -37.21
N GLY A 133 4.29 10.98 -36.34
CA GLY A 133 4.27 12.43 -36.13
C GLY A 133 3.38 12.92 -34.98
N ASP A 134 2.54 12.04 -34.40
CA ASP A 134 1.79 12.36 -33.19
C ASP A 134 2.70 12.55 -31.97
N ASP A 135 2.22 13.32 -30.97
CA ASP A 135 2.79 13.27 -29.62
C ASP A 135 2.35 11.97 -28.95
N PHE A 136 3.19 10.94 -29.09
CA PHE A 136 2.91 9.60 -28.57
C PHE A 136 2.49 9.61 -27.10
N ALA A 137 3.21 10.33 -26.24
CA ALA A 137 2.93 10.33 -24.81
C ALA A 137 1.57 10.96 -24.48
N LYS A 138 1.21 12.04 -25.18
CA LYS A 138 -0.10 12.69 -25.05
C LYS A 138 -1.23 11.77 -25.52
N VAL A 139 -1.13 11.25 -26.74
CA VAL A 139 -2.20 10.44 -27.36
C VAL A 139 -2.36 9.09 -26.64
N PHE A 140 -1.25 8.45 -26.25
CA PHE A 140 -1.28 7.24 -25.42
C PHE A 140 -2.04 7.49 -24.11
N ARG A 141 -1.76 8.60 -23.41
CA ARG A 141 -2.45 8.94 -22.16
C ARG A 141 -3.93 9.20 -22.39
N GLU A 142 -4.30 9.89 -23.47
CA GLU A 142 -5.71 10.15 -23.81
C GLU A 142 -6.48 8.83 -24.02
N HIS A 143 -5.92 7.89 -24.80
CA HIS A 143 -6.53 6.57 -25.01
C HIS A 143 -6.52 5.68 -23.76
N SER A 144 -5.57 5.85 -22.85
CA SER A 144 -5.56 5.11 -21.58
C SER A 144 -6.76 5.41 -20.66
N LEU A 145 -7.47 6.51 -20.94
CA LEU A 145 -8.67 6.96 -20.23
C LEU A 145 -9.98 6.59 -20.96
N ALA A 146 -9.90 5.77 -22.00
CA ALA A 146 -11.08 5.34 -22.76
C ALA A 146 -12.14 4.69 -21.86
N LYS A 147 -13.41 5.00 -22.12
CA LYS A 147 -14.57 4.52 -21.34
C LYS A 147 -15.18 3.24 -21.92
N GLU A 148 -14.61 2.75 -23.01
CA GLU A 148 -15.08 1.58 -23.76
C GLU A 148 -13.88 0.74 -24.23
N ASN A 149 -14.14 -0.52 -24.56
CA ASN A 149 -13.10 -1.43 -25.01
C ASN A 149 -12.47 -0.90 -26.30
N THR A 150 -11.16 -0.64 -26.24
CA THR A 150 -10.46 0.08 -27.31
C THR A 150 -9.26 -0.70 -27.80
N LEU A 151 -9.17 -0.89 -29.12
CA LEU A 151 -7.98 -1.37 -29.81
C LEU A 151 -7.24 -0.16 -30.41
N VAL A 152 -6.01 0.06 -29.96
CA VAL A 152 -5.16 1.16 -30.42
C VAL A 152 -4.07 0.60 -31.33
N LEU A 153 -4.08 0.99 -32.59
CA LEU A 153 -3.03 0.64 -33.55
C LEU A 153 -1.94 1.71 -33.47
N VAL A 154 -0.72 1.33 -33.14
CA VAL A 154 0.41 2.24 -32.98
C VAL A 154 1.36 2.08 -34.15
N ASP A 155 1.69 3.19 -34.79
CA ASP A 155 2.65 3.24 -35.88
C ASP A 155 4.05 2.75 -35.43
N PRO A 156 4.75 1.90 -36.21
CA PRO A 156 6.07 1.37 -35.86
C PRO A 156 7.16 2.41 -35.61
N SER A 157 7.01 3.66 -36.08
CA SER A 157 7.94 4.75 -35.76
C SER A 157 8.10 5.01 -34.26
N PHE A 158 7.16 4.56 -33.42
CA PHE A 158 7.21 4.68 -31.96
C PHE A 158 7.77 3.46 -31.23
N GLU A 159 8.33 2.45 -31.93
CA GLU A 159 8.78 1.18 -31.34
C GLU A 159 9.60 1.35 -30.04
N SER A 160 10.61 2.22 -30.07
CA SER A 160 11.48 2.47 -28.92
C SER A 160 10.71 2.97 -27.69
N TYR A 161 9.76 3.90 -27.88
CA TYR A 161 8.88 4.37 -26.81
C TYR A 161 7.95 3.26 -26.37
N PHE A 162 7.29 2.60 -27.32
CA PHE A 162 6.31 1.56 -27.08
C PHE A 162 6.88 0.44 -26.19
N VAL A 163 8.04 -0.12 -26.56
CA VAL A 163 8.69 -1.19 -25.79
C VAL A 163 9.03 -0.72 -24.37
N ARG A 164 9.56 0.50 -24.22
CA ARG A 164 9.90 1.08 -22.90
C ARG A 164 8.65 1.27 -22.02
N PHE A 165 7.57 1.83 -22.57
CA PHE A 165 6.30 1.98 -21.86
C PHE A 165 5.72 0.61 -21.50
N GLY A 166 5.78 -0.34 -22.43
CA GLY A 166 5.33 -1.71 -22.22
C GLY A 166 6.02 -2.39 -21.04
N GLN A 167 7.35 -2.28 -20.94
CA GLN A 167 8.11 -2.83 -19.80
C GLN A 167 7.65 -2.23 -18.46
N MET A 168 7.48 -0.91 -18.38
CA MET A 168 7.01 -0.24 -17.17
C MET A 168 5.58 -0.66 -16.79
N LEU A 169 4.70 -0.81 -17.78
CA LEU A 169 3.29 -1.13 -17.56
C LEU A 169 3.04 -2.62 -17.32
N ASN A 170 3.98 -3.49 -17.71
CA ASN A 170 3.93 -4.94 -17.55
C ASN A 170 4.41 -5.39 -16.17
N SER A 171 3.92 -4.73 -15.12
CA SER A 171 4.18 -5.08 -13.72
C SER A 171 2.88 -5.49 -13.03
N PRO A 172 2.92 -6.35 -12.00
CA PRO A 172 1.76 -6.63 -11.16
C PRO A 172 1.16 -5.34 -10.57
N LYS A 173 -0.18 -5.30 -10.42
CA LYS A 173 -0.89 -4.15 -9.86
C LYS A 173 -1.90 -4.61 -8.82
N PHE A 174 -2.01 -3.85 -7.74
CA PHE A 174 -3.15 -3.98 -6.84
C PHE A 174 -4.39 -3.32 -7.48
N ILE A 175 -5.53 -3.96 -7.32
CA ILE A 175 -6.83 -3.49 -7.78
C ILE A 175 -7.80 -3.49 -6.60
N GLU A 176 -8.65 -2.47 -6.53
CA GLU A 176 -9.59 -2.29 -5.41
C GLU A 176 -10.74 -3.30 -5.45
N ASP A 177 -11.24 -3.63 -6.64
CA ASP A 177 -12.40 -4.50 -6.82
C ASP A 177 -12.26 -5.29 -8.14
N PRO A 178 -11.95 -6.60 -8.08
CA PRO A 178 -11.84 -7.44 -9.27
C PRO A 178 -13.19 -7.69 -9.96
N SER A 179 -14.31 -7.50 -9.25
CA SER A 179 -15.66 -7.65 -9.83
C SER A 179 -16.04 -6.47 -10.73
N LYS A 180 -15.48 -5.29 -10.47
CA LYS A 180 -15.66 -4.09 -11.30
C LYS A 180 -14.72 -4.11 -12.50
N GLN A 181 -15.18 -4.73 -13.58
CA GLN A 181 -14.46 -4.73 -14.85
C GLN A 181 -14.36 -3.30 -15.40
N LYS A 182 -13.13 -2.83 -15.58
CA LYS A 182 -12.84 -1.61 -16.33
C LYS A 182 -12.73 -1.96 -17.81
N PRO A 183 -13.05 -1.01 -18.72
CA PRO A 183 -12.74 -1.19 -20.14
C PRO A 183 -11.30 -1.63 -20.34
N SER A 184 -11.09 -2.57 -21.26
CA SER A 184 -9.75 -2.95 -21.67
C SER A 184 -9.27 -2.06 -22.81
N ILE A 185 -8.00 -1.68 -22.78
CA ILE A 185 -7.36 -0.97 -23.87
C ILE A 185 -6.15 -1.79 -24.29
N VAL A 186 -6.14 -2.26 -25.53
CA VAL A 186 -5.01 -3.02 -26.09
C VAL A 186 -4.34 -2.16 -27.15
N TYR A 187 -3.05 -1.92 -27.00
CA TYR A 187 -2.22 -1.28 -28.00
C TYR A 187 -1.42 -2.35 -28.75
N LEU A 188 -1.43 -2.28 -30.08
CA LEU A 188 -0.62 -3.13 -30.96
C LEU A 188 0.30 -2.24 -31.78
N LEU A 189 1.61 -2.49 -31.72
CA LEU A 189 2.57 -1.84 -32.61
C LEU A 189 2.53 -2.54 -33.98
N THR A 190 2.01 -1.86 -35.01
CA THR A 190 1.79 -2.44 -36.33
C THR A 190 1.61 -1.37 -37.41
N ALA A 191 2.14 -1.62 -38.61
CA ALA A 191 1.83 -0.82 -39.80
C ALA A 191 0.57 -1.33 -40.54
N GLU A 192 0.09 -2.53 -40.20
CA GLU A 192 -1.01 -3.16 -40.91
C GLU A 192 -2.37 -2.76 -40.34
N LYS A 193 -3.30 -2.42 -41.24
CA LYS A 193 -4.72 -2.31 -40.89
C LYS A 193 -5.33 -3.70 -40.75
N PRO A 194 -6.00 -4.01 -39.63
CA PRO A 194 -6.53 -5.35 -39.39
C PRO A 194 -7.76 -5.64 -40.26
N GLN A 195 -7.63 -6.56 -41.21
CA GLN A 195 -8.78 -7.24 -41.81
C GLN A 195 -9.24 -8.36 -40.90
N THR A 196 -8.30 -9.13 -40.35
CA THR A 196 -8.54 -10.09 -39.28
C THR A 196 -7.64 -9.80 -38.09
N PHE A 197 -8.12 -10.07 -36.88
CA PHE A 197 -7.28 -10.05 -35.69
C PHE A 197 -7.77 -11.06 -34.65
N GLN A 198 -6.84 -11.55 -33.83
CA GLN A 198 -7.12 -12.30 -32.62
C GLN A 198 -6.17 -11.81 -31.54
N ILE A 199 -6.69 -11.50 -30.36
CA ILE A 199 -5.92 -11.01 -29.22
C ILE A 199 -6.32 -11.83 -28.02
N HIS A 200 -5.34 -12.37 -27.30
CA HIS A 200 -5.54 -13.08 -26.06
C HIS A 200 -4.57 -12.57 -25.00
N ILE A 201 -5.10 -12.04 -23.90
CA ILE A 201 -4.32 -11.55 -22.77
C ILE A 201 -4.75 -12.31 -21.52
N GLU A 202 -3.80 -13.01 -20.91
CA GLU A 202 -4.00 -13.71 -19.66
C GLU A 202 -3.31 -12.97 -18.52
N ARG A 203 -4.02 -12.89 -17.40
CA ARG A 203 -3.53 -12.37 -16.14
C ARG A 203 -3.89 -13.34 -15.03
N LYS A 204 -3.15 -13.29 -13.94
CA LYS A 204 -3.44 -14.03 -12.71
C LYS A 204 -3.98 -13.08 -11.67
N LEU A 205 -5.17 -13.37 -11.16
CA LEU A 205 -5.71 -12.73 -9.97
C LEU A 205 -5.21 -13.49 -8.73
N GLN A 206 -4.67 -12.76 -7.75
CA GLN A 206 -4.28 -13.31 -6.46
C GLN A 206 -4.92 -12.48 -5.36
N ASN A 207 -5.63 -13.16 -4.47
CA ASN A 207 -6.33 -12.57 -3.34
C ASN A 207 -5.42 -12.58 -2.10
N PHE A 208 -5.34 -11.44 -1.40
CA PHE A 208 -4.63 -11.26 -0.13
C PHE A 208 -5.61 -10.80 0.96
N PRO A 209 -6.13 -11.71 1.78
CA PRO A 209 -6.84 -11.32 2.99
C PRO A 209 -5.83 -10.69 3.97
N LEU A 210 -6.10 -9.48 4.41
CA LEU A 210 -5.26 -8.69 5.30
C LEU A 210 -6.10 -8.09 6.42
N PHE A 211 -5.45 -7.49 7.40
CA PHE A 211 -6.12 -6.88 8.54
C PHE A 211 -5.29 -5.73 9.10
N ASN A 212 -5.97 -4.67 9.53
CA ASN A 212 -5.41 -3.73 10.50
C ASN A 212 -5.68 -4.26 11.92
N VAL A 213 -4.99 -3.72 12.91
CA VAL A 213 -5.30 -3.95 14.33
C VAL A 213 -5.71 -2.62 14.96
N ALA A 214 -6.91 -2.56 15.50
CA ALA A 214 -7.51 -1.32 15.95
C ALA A 214 -8.30 -1.50 17.26
N GLY A 215 -7.91 -0.70 18.26
CA GLY A 215 -8.62 -0.53 19.52
C GLY A 215 -9.07 0.92 19.69
N ILE A 216 -10.06 1.14 20.56
CA ILE A 216 -10.64 2.46 20.83
C ILE A 216 -10.86 2.67 22.33
N ILE A 217 -10.61 3.91 22.76
CA ILE A 217 -11.07 4.45 24.05
C ILE A 217 -12.31 5.31 23.76
N PRO A 218 -13.53 4.92 24.18
CA PRO A 218 -14.72 5.70 23.91
C PRO A 218 -14.68 7.08 24.58
N GLY A 219 -14.93 8.13 23.80
CA GLY A 219 -15.02 9.49 24.33
C GLY A 219 -16.20 9.66 25.29
N LYS A 220 -16.00 10.33 26.43
CA LYS A 220 -17.05 10.54 27.43
C LYS A 220 -18.06 11.62 27.01
N SER A 221 -17.58 12.79 26.59
CA SER A 221 -18.42 13.96 26.24
C SER A 221 -18.70 14.08 24.75
N LYS A 222 -17.81 13.54 23.91
CA LYS A 222 -17.88 13.61 22.45
C LYS A 222 -17.63 12.26 21.79
N PRO A 223 -18.52 11.27 21.98
CA PRO A 223 -18.29 9.90 21.50
C PRO A 223 -18.21 9.74 19.97
N ASN A 224 -18.64 10.76 19.22
CA ASN A 224 -18.61 10.76 17.75
C ASN A 224 -17.45 11.59 17.16
N GLU A 225 -16.59 12.17 18.00
CA GLU A 225 -15.36 12.84 17.56
C GLU A 225 -14.17 11.91 17.82
N TYR A 226 -13.29 11.76 16.83
CA TYR A 226 -12.18 10.81 16.86
C TYR A 226 -10.84 11.53 16.80
N VAL A 227 -9.89 11.06 17.60
CA VAL A 227 -8.46 11.34 17.43
C VAL A 227 -7.80 10.01 17.13
N ILE A 228 -7.05 9.95 16.04
CA ILE A 228 -6.43 8.70 15.56
C ILE A 228 -4.93 8.80 15.78
N PHE A 229 -4.39 7.80 16.49
CA PHE A 229 -2.97 7.49 16.53
C PHE A 229 -2.75 6.19 15.75
N SER A 230 -1.74 6.16 14.89
CA SER A 230 -1.47 5.02 14.02
C SER A 230 0.03 4.90 13.75
N GLY A 231 0.50 3.67 13.67
CA GLY A 231 1.80 3.30 13.09
C GLY A 231 1.61 2.05 12.22
N HIS A 232 2.56 1.78 11.33
CA HIS A 232 2.52 0.52 10.60
C HIS A 232 3.24 -0.55 11.42
N TYR A 233 2.75 -1.79 11.34
CA TYR A 233 3.32 -2.88 12.14
C TYR A 233 4.01 -3.94 11.28
N ASP A 234 3.87 -3.83 9.96
CA ASP A 234 4.67 -4.58 9.00
C ASP A 234 6.09 -4.02 8.88
N HIS A 235 6.98 -4.86 8.40
CA HIS A 235 8.30 -4.44 7.92
C HIS A 235 8.71 -5.32 6.72
N ILE A 236 10.00 -5.29 6.34
CA ILE A 236 10.46 -5.86 5.07
C ILE A 236 10.42 -7.40 5.05
N GLY A 237 10.52 -8.06 6.20
CA GLY A 237 10.57 -9.52 6.29
C GLY A 237 11.96 -10.11 6.07
N ILE A 238 12.02 -11.21 5.32
CA ILE A 238 13.26 -11.95 5.07
C ILE A 238 13.87 -11.55 3.73
N LEU A 239 15.12 -11.12 3.79
CA LEU A 239 15.92 -10.65 2.68
C LEU A 239 17.05 -11.63 2.34
N LYS A 240 17.82 -11.31 1.28
CA LYS A 240 19.10 -11.97 1.05
C LYS A 240 20.02 -11.68 2.25
N ALA A 241 20.63 -12.73 2.78
CA ALA A 241 21.49 -12.62 3.95
C ALA A 241 22.66 -11.64 3.73
N VAL A 242 22.89 -10.78 4.72
CA VAL A 242 24.08 -9.95 4.88
C VAL A 242 24.87 -10.52 6.06
N GLY A 243 25.94 -11.27 5.77
CA GLY A 243 26.61 -12.06 6.80
C GLY A 243 25.76 -13.24 7.25
N GLN A 244 25.43 -13.30 8.54
CA GLN A 244 24.60 -14.36 9.13
C GLN A 244 23.13 -13.96 9.30
N ASP A 245 22.79 -12.71 9.00
CA ASP A 245 21.46 -12.17 9.23
C ASP A 245 20.72 -11.98 7.90
N SER A 246 19.48 -12.45 7.85
CA SER A 246 18.56 -12.31 6.72
C SER A 246 17.24 -11.65 7.11
N ILE A 247 17.04 -11.32 8.39
CA ILE A 247 15.77 -10.82 8.89
C ILE A 247 15.89 -9.30 9.00
N ALA A 248 14.98 -8.59 8.35
CA ALA A 248 14.77 -7.19 8.66
C ALA A 248 13.82 -7.13 9.87
N ASN A 249 14.38 -7.04 11.08
CA ASN A 249 13.58 -7.06 12.32
C ASN A 249 12.77 -5.78 12.56
N GLY A 250 13.11 -4.66 11.92
CA GLY A 250 12.31 -3.43 11.97
C GLY A 250 12.09 -2.88 13.37
N ALA A 251 13.17 -2.80 14.17
CA ALA A 251 13.10 -2.26 15.53
C ALA A 251 12.75 -0.77 15.52
N ASP A 252 13.44 0.00 14.69
CA ASP A 252 13.16 1.44 14.51
C ASP A 252 11.93 1.64 13.61
N ASP A 253 11.91 0.96 12.46
CA ASP A 253 10.85 0.99 11.44
C ASP A 253 10.09 -0.36 11.41
N ASP A 254 8.95 -0.53 12.10
CA ASP A 254 8.29 0.45 12.97
C ASP A 254 7.79 -0.19 14.27
N ALA A 255 8.54 -1.17 14.80
CA ALA A 255 8.24 -1.71 16.14
C ALA A 255 8.29 -0.63 17.22
N SER A 256 9.15 0.39 17.05
CA SER A 256 9.24 1.53 17.95
C SER A 256 7.97 2.40 17.95
N GLY A 257 7.40 2.71 16.77
CA GLY A 257 6.17 3.50 16.66
C GLY A 257 4.96 2.78 17.22
N VAL A 258 4.82 1.47 16.94
CA VAL A 258 3.78 0.64 17.55
C VAL A 258 3.93 0.57 19.07
N THR A 259 5.16 0.43 19.57
CA THR A 259 5.45 0.44 21.01
C THR A 259 5.02 1.76 21.64
N ALA A 260 5.43 2.90 21.06
CA ALA A 260 5.06 4.21 21.55
C ALA A 260 3.53 4.41 21.58
N MET A 261 2.81 3.95 20.56
CA MET A 261 1.35 4.00 20.51
C MET A 261 0.69 3.17 21.61
N LEU A 262 1.15 1.93 21.82
CA LEU A 262 0.60 1.05 22.86
C LEU A 262 0.88 1.60 24.26
N THR A 263 2.09 2.11 24.52
CA THR A 263 2.43 2.73 25.80
C THR A 263 1.65 4.02 26.04
N LEU A 264 1.43 4.85 25.00
CA LEU A 264 0.59 6.05 25.11
C LEU A 264 -0.86 5.70 25.46
N ALA A 265 -1.37 4.58 24.98
CA ALA A 265 -2.73 4.12 25.26
C ALA A 265 -2.90 3.49 26.66
N ASP A 266 -1.81 3.06 27.30
CA ASP A 266 -1.78 2.51 28.68
C ASP A 266 -1.62 3.61 29.75
N TYR A 267 -1.48 4.88 29.33
CA TYR A 267 -1.24 6.05 30.18
C TYR A 267 -2.55 6.72 30.63
#